data_AF-A0A9X9F5A3-F1
#
_entry.id   AF-A0A9X9F5A3-F1
#
_cell.length_a   1.000
_cell.length_b   1.000
_cell.length_c   1.000
_cell.angle_alpha   90.00
_cell.angle_beta   90.00
_cell.angle_gamma   90.00
#
_symmetry.space_group_name_H-M   'P 1'
#
loop_
_entity.id
_entity.type
_entity.pdbx_description
1 polymer ?
#
loop_
_entity_poly.entity_id
_entity_poly.type
_entity_poly.pdbx_seq_one_letter_code
_entity_poly.pdbx_strand_id
1 'polypeptide(L)' 'MNLEDIQKSYGVIVSLGGLCQVTNQIKRHNLRTFSGPLDWFYYPSLSDVNRLLQNRFKKFMKLENMIIEG' A
#
# COMPACT_ATOMS: atom_id res chain seq x y z
N MET A 1 -0.82 -5.72 -20.83
CA MET A 1 -1.51 -6.58 -19.85
C MET A 1 -2.96 -6.57 -20.25
N ASN A 2 -3.54 -7.72 -20.61
CA ASN A 2 -4.98 -7.79 -20.90
C ASN A 2 -5.74 -8.09 -19.61
N LEU A 3 -6.98 -7.62 -19.51
CA LEU A 3 -7.81 -7.83 -18.31
C LEU A 3 -8.09 -9.32 -18.07
N GLU A 4 -8.33 -10.06 -19.15
CA GLU A 4 -8.57 -11.51 -19.14
C GLU A 4 -7.40 -12.28 -18.49
N ASP A 5 -6.17 -11.81 -18.66
CA ASP A 5 -4.96 -12.45 -18.08
C ASP A 5 -4.87 -12.30 -16.55
N ILE A 6 -5.55 -11.29 -15.99
CA ILE A 6 -5.48 -10.94 -14.56
C ILE A 6 -6.79 -11.16 -13.81
N GLN A 7 -7.90 -11.40 -14.51
CA GLN A 7 -9.21 -11.60 -13.89
C GLN A 7 -9.32 -13.00 -13.28
N LYS A 8 -8.81 -13.16 -12.06
CA LYS A 8 -8.85 -14.41 -11.29
C LYS A 8 -9.10 -14.16 -9.82
N SER A 9 -9.33 -15.23 -9.07
CA SER A 9 -9.37 -15.16 -7.61
C SER A 9 -7.98 -14.90 -7.05
N TYR A 10 -7.91 -13.98 -6.08
CA TYR A 10 -6.69 -13.65 -5.36
C TYR A 10 -6.85 -14.05 -3.90
N GLY A 11 -5.83 -14.69 -3.32
CA GLY A 11 -5.82 -15.04 -1.90
C GLY A 11 -5.66 -13.83 -0.97
N VAL A 12 -5.25 -12.68 -1.52
CA VAL A 12 -5.06 -11.45 -0.76
C VAL A 12 -5.25 -10.21 -1.64
N ILE A 13 -5.84 -9.17 -1.06
CA ILE A 13 -5.99 -7.84 -1.66
C ILE A 13 -5.29 -6.84 -0.75
N VAL A 14 -4.35 -6.10 -1.32
CA VAL A 14 -3.54 -5.11 -0.61
C VAL A 14 -3.73 -3.76 -1.28
N SER A 15 -4.06 -2.74 -0.49
CA SER A 15 -4.10 -1.35 -0.96
C SER A 15 -2.69 -0.89 -1.34
N LEU A 16 -2.56 -0.12 -2.43
CA LEU A 16 -1.31 0.60 -2.75
C LEU A 16 -1.23 1.96 -2.03
N GLY A 17 -2.14 2.22 -1.09
CA GLY A 17 -2.22 3.45 -0.31
C GLY A 17 -3.03 4.54 -1.01
N GLY A 18 -2.65 5.79 -0.75
CA GLY A 18 -3.41 6.98 -1.17
C GLY A 18 -4.31 7.44 -0.03
N LEU A 19 -5.58 7.06 -0.05
CA LEU A 19 -6.56 7.52 0.95
C LEU A 19 -6.88 6.41 1.97
N CYS A 20 -6.96 6.76 3.26
CA CYS A 20 -7.29 5.81 4.33
C CYS A 20 -8.68 5.15 4.14
N GLN A 21 -9.55 5.80 3.36
CA GLN A 21 -10.85 5.31 2.92
C GLN A 21 -10.73 3.99 2.14
N VAL A 22 -9.69 3.79 1.33
CA VAL A 22 -9.50 2.57 0.53
C VAL A 22 -9.38 1.36 1.45
N THR A 23 -8.48 1.43 2.43
CA THR A 23 -8.30 0.37 3.43
C THR A 23 -9.57 0.12 4.23
N ASN A 24 -10.32 1.18 4.58
CA ASN A 24 -11.60 1.04 5.26
C ASN A 24 -12.64 0.29 4.43
N GLN A 25 -12.73 0.56 3.11
CA GLN A 25 -13.66 -0.17 2.24
C GLN A 25 -13.25 -1.63 2.06
N ILE A 26 -11.95 -1.92 1.84
CA ILE A 26 -11.45 -3.30 1.75
C ILE A 26 -11.78 -4.07 3.04
N LYS A 27 -11.67 -3.43 4.21
CA LYS A 27 -12.10 -4.02 5.49
C LYS A 27 -13.61 -4.29 5.53
N ARG A 28 -14.44 -3.31 5.14
CA ARG A 28 -15.92 -3.45 5.15
C ARG A 28 -16.43 -4.58 4.27
N HIS A 29 -15.73 -4.87 3.18
CA HIS A 29 -16.05 -5.97 2.27
C HIS A 29 -15.39 -7.30 2.66
N ASN A 30 -14.79 -7.42 3.85
CA ASN A 30 -14.07 -8.61 4.32
C ASN A 30 -12.92 -9.05 3.39
N LEU A 31 -12.37 -8.12 2.60
CA LEU A 31 -11.26 -8.39 1.68
C LEU A 31 -9.88 -8.17 2.34
N ARG A 32 -9.87 -7.54 3.52
CA ARG A 32 -8.64 -7.22 4.24
C ARG A 32 -8.24 -8.36 5.17
N THR A 33 -7.16 -9.06 4.85
CA THR A 33 -6.64 -10.17 5.66
C THR A 33 -5.63 -9.72 6.72
N PHE A 34 -4.97 -8.58 6.53
CA PHE A 34 -4.04 -7.98 7.50
C PHE A 34 -4.00 -6.45 7.34
N SER A 35 -3.34 -5.76 8.28
CA SER A 35 -3.00 -4.34 8.14
C SER A 35 -1.49 -4.15 8.01
N GLY A 36 -1.04 -3.47 6.97
CA GLY A 36 0.38 -3.26 6.67
C GLY A 36 0.73 -1.79 6.51
N PRO A 37 2.02 -1.43 6.31
CA PRO A 37 2.45 -0.05 6.14
C PRO A 37 1.63 0.70 5.08
N LEU A 38 1.34 0.05 3.95
CA LEU A 38 0.61 0.68 2.85
C LEU A 38 -0.80 1.18 3.20
N ASP A 39 -1.38 0.69 4.29
CA ASP A 39 -2.70 1.09 4.76
C ASP A 39 -2.71 2.43 5.51
N TRP A 40 -1.55 2.88 6.01
CA TRP A 40 -1.45 3.96 6.98
C TRP A 40 -0.70 5.17 6.47
N PHE A 41 0.03 5.04 5.37
CA PHE A 41 0.80 6.14 4.79
C PHE A 41 0.15 6.69 3.53
N TYR A 42 0.18 8.01 3.40
CA TYR A 42 -0.07 8.68 2.14
C TYR A 42 1.19 8.58 1.27
N TYR A 43 1.06 7.93 0.11
CA TYR A 43 2.11 7.92 -0.91
C TYR A 43 1.71 8.89 -2.02
N PRO A 44 2.46 9.98 -2.24
CA PRO A 44 2.10 11.01 -3.20
C PRO A 44 2.20 10.54 -4.65
N SER A 45 2.97 9.48 -4.92
CA SER A 45 3.11 8.92 -6.26
C SER A 45 3.21 7.39 -6.26
N LEU A 46 2.77 6.77 -7.36
CA LEU A 46 2.97 5.33 -7.58
C LEU A 46 4.46 4.96 -7.67
N SER A 47 5.30 5.88 -8.16
CA SER A 47 6.75 5.71 -8.21
C SER A 47 7.36 5.52 -6.82
N ASP A 48 6.84 6.21 -5.80
CA ASP A 48 7.28 6.05 -4.41
C ASP A 48 6.88 4.68 -3.85
N VAL A 49 5.67 4.22 -4.13
CA VAL A 49 5.21 2.87 -3.76
C VAL A 49 6.07 1.80 -4.43
N ASN A 50 6.38 1.95 -5.72
CA ASN A 50 7.25 1.04 -6.45
C ASN A 50 8.65 0.97 -5.82
N ARG A 51 9.23 2.12 -5.49
CA ARG A 51 10.52 2.20 -4.80
C ARG A 51 10.49 1.49 -3.44
N LEU A 52 9.42 1.65 -2.67
CA LEU A 52 9.26 0.96 -1.38
C LEU A 52 9.19 -0.55 -1.51
N LEU A 53 8.38 -1.04 -2.45
CA LEU A 53 8.23 -2.47 -2.72
C LEU A 53 9.52 -3.10 -3.23
N GLN A 54 10.19 -2.46 -4.19
CA GLN A 54 11.48 -2.91 -4.71
C GLN A 54 12.56 -2.97 -3.64
N ASN A 55 12.57 -1.98 -2.72
CA ASN A 55 13.51 -1.96 -1.60
C ASN A 55 13.03 -2.76 -0.38
N ARG A 56 11.88 -3.46 -0.46
CA ARG A 56 11.28 -4.22 0.65
C ARG A 56 11.20 -3.41 1.96
N PHE A 57 10.82 -2.13 1.85
CA PHE A 57 10.76 -1.19 2.97
C PHE A 57 12.09 -0.98 3.72
N LYS A 58 13.24 -1.37 3.14
CA LYS A 58 14.55 -1.15 3.74
C LYS A 58 14.76 0.34 3.99
N LYS A 59 15.05 0.68 5.24
CA LYS A 59 15.24 2.06 5.73
C LYS A 59 14.01 3.00 5.69
N PHE A 60 12.80 2.53 5.36
CA PHE A 60 11.64 3.40 5.13
C PHE A 60 11.34 4.35 6.29
N MET A 61 11.38 3.85 7.53
CA MET A 61 11.08 4.61 8.75
C MET A 61 12.31 4.82 9.64
N LYS A 62 13.50 4.93 9.04
CA LYS A 62 14.67 5.33 9.83
C LYS A 62 14.52 6.78 10.24
N LEU A 63 14.86 7.09 11.49
CA LEU A 63 14.81 8.45 12.02
C LEU A 63 15.60 9.45 11.17
N GLU A 64 16.77 9.04 10.67
CA GLU A 64 17.62 9.85 9.76
C GLU A 64 16.93 10.25 8.44
N ASN A 65 15.85 9.57 8.06
CA ASN A 65 15.06 9.82 6.85
C ASN A 65 13.72 10.53 7.14
N MET A 66 13.41 10.82 8.40
CA MET A 66 12.15 11.45 8.80
C MET A 66 12.37 12.95 9.06
N ILE A 67 11.39 13.76 8.65
CA ILE A 67 11.35 15.20 8.93
C ILE A 67 10.13 15.49 9.81
N ILE A 68 10.26 16.47 10.70
CA ILE A 68 9.10 17.02 11.41
C ILE A 68 8.49 18.07 10.47
N GLU A 69 7.25 17.85 10.08
CA GLU A 69 6.46 18.78 9.27
C GLU A 69 5.33 19.32 10.15
N GLY A 70 5.17 20.65 10.19
CA GLY A 70 4.22 21.37 11.04
C GLY A 70 3.91 22.75 10.48
#